data_AF-A0A1S3BK85-F1
#
_entry.id   AF-A0A1S3BK85-F1
#
_cell.length_a   1.000
_cell.length_b   1.000
_cell.length_c   1.000
_cell.angle_alpha   90.00
_cell.angle_beta   90.00
_cell.angle_gamma   90.00
#
_symmetry.space_group_name_H-M   'P 1'
#
loop_
_entity.id
_entity.type
_entity.pdbx_description
1 polymer ?
#
loop_
_entity_poly.entity_id
_entity_poly.type
_entity_poly.pdbx_seq_one_letter_code
_entity_poly.pdbx_strand_id
1 'polypeptide(L)'
;MILLNPRLISYNIVPKLTEIVDFRASFGLDKQGLIGKVLVKYPYLTGYNFDKMLRPTLEFLKSIGLTDIGLQAIAVGYSEVLCRDANKVLRLNFDFLKNCGFLDAQIITLVGGYPPILMKSIEHSIEP
;
A
#
# COMPACT_ATOMS: atom_id res chain seq x y z
N MET A 1 15.38 7.26 -9.99
CA MET A 1 14.03 7.88 -9.99
C MET A 1 13.66 8.50 -11.34
N ILE A 2 14.39 9.50 -11.86
CA ILE A 2 14.02 10.18 -13.13
C ILE A 2 14.06 9.24 -14.34
N LEU A 3 15.08 8.37 -14.45
CA LEU A 3 15.19 7.40 -15.55
C LEU A 3 14.08 6.32 -15.54
N LEU A 4 13.52 6.03 -14.36
CA LEU A 4 12.46 5.03 -14.19
C LEU A 4 11.06 5.64 -14.38
N ASN A 5 10.92 6.94 -14.18
CA ASN A 5 9.68 7.66 -14.42
C ASN A 5 9.97 9.05 -15.03
N PRO A 6 10.23 9.14 -16.34
CA PRO A 6 10.60 10.40 -17.01
C PRO A 6 9.53 11.49 -16.90
N ARG A 7 8.27 11.09 -16.67
CA ARG A 7 7.15 12.02 -16.45
C ARG A 7 7.32 12.87 -15.19
N LEU A 8 8.20 12.47 -14.26
CA LEU A 8 8.57 13.29 -13.10
C LEU A 8 9.04 14.69 -13.48
N ILE A 9 9.66 14.85 -14.67
CA ILE A 9 10.14 16.14 -15.17
C ILE A 9 8.98 17.06 -15.59
N SER A 10 7.84 16.48 -15.98
CA SER A 10 6.62 17.23 -16.35
C SER A 10 5.71 17.59 -15.19
N TYR A 11 5.88 16.94 -14.03
CA TYR A 11 5.09 17.24 -12.83
C TYR A 11 5.67 18.43 -12.09
N ASN A 12 4.80 19.29 -11.53
CA ASN A 12 5.24 20.29 -10.56
C ASN A 12 5.71 19.58 -9.29
N ILE A 13 7.03 19.38 -9.18
CA ILE A 13 7.64 18.52 -8.17
C ILE A 13 7.56 19.10 -6.76
N VAL A 14 7.48 20.43 -6.63
CA VAL A 14 7.46 21.13 -5.34
C VAL A 14 6.23 20.76 -4.50
N PRO A 15 4.98 20.94 -4.96
CA PRO A 15 3.80 20.56 -4.17
C PRO A 15 3.75 19.05 -3.90
N LYS A 16 4.32 18.23 -4.79
CA LYS A 16 4.38 16.78 -4.60
C LYS A 16 5.34 16.37 -3.49
N LEU A 17 6.50 17.02 -3.42
CA LEU A 17 7.46 16.82 -2.33
C LEU A 17 6.87 17.27 -1.00
N THR A 18 6.11 18.36 -0.97
CA THR A 18 5.38 18.80 0.23
C THR A 18 4.37 17.75 0.68
N GLU A 19 3.53 17.22 -0.23
CA GLU A 19 2.57 16.16 0.09
C GLU A 19 3.26 14.91 0.66
N ILE A 20 4.44 14.55 0.13
CA ILE A 20 5.26 13.44 0.63
C ILE A 20 5.78 13.73 2.05
N VAL A 21 6.24 14.96 2.32
CA VAL A 21 6.76 15.38 3.63
C VAL A 21 5.64 15.46 4.66
N ASP A 22 4.47 15.99 4.30
CA ASP A 22 3.31 16.08 5.18
C ASP A 22 2.74 14.69 5.49
N PHE A 23 2.63 13.84 4.47
CA PHE A 23 2.25 12.44 4.64
C PHE A 23 3.22 11.72 5.58
N ARG A 24 4.53 11.95 5.42
CA ARG A 24 5.59 11.41 6.28
C ARG A 24 5.45 11.84 7.74
N ALA A 25 5.04 13.08 8.01
CA ALA A 25 4.78 13.56 9.36
C ALA A 25 3.53 12.91 9.98
N SER A 26 2.49 12.65 9.19
CA SER A 26 1.18 12.20 9.70
C SER A 26 1.08 10.71 10.07
N PHE A 27 1.87 9.83 9.44
CA PHE A 27 1.65 8.38 9.55
C PHE A 27 2.54 7.62 10.53
N GLY A 28 3.47 8.30 11.22
CA GLY A 28 4.42 7.64 12.12
C GLY A 28 5.41 6.70 11.39
N LEU A 29 5.47 6.77 10.06
CA LEU A 29 6.48 6.09 9.21
C LEU A 29 7.88 6.72 9.33
N ASP A 30 8.08 7.57 10.34
CA ASP A 30 9.29 8.32 10.65
C ASP A 30 10.49 7.41 10.98
N LYS A 31 10.24 6.17 11.37
CA LYS A 31 11.30 5.20 11.61
C LYS A 31 11.93 4.77 10.27
N GLN A 32 13.07 5.38 9.92
CA GLN A 32 14.07 4.91 8.94
C GLN A 32 13.86 5.23 7.44
N GLY A 33 13.12 6.28 7.09
CA GLY A 33 13.06 6.76 5.69
C GLY A 33 12.32 5.81 4.74
N LEU A 34 11.33 5.08 5.27
CA LEU A 34 10.48 4.13 4.54
C LEU A 34 9.89 4.71 3.26
N ILE A 35 9.33 5.91 3.33
CA ILE A 35 8.72 6.58 2.17
C ILE A 35 9.78 6.83 1.07
N GLY A 36 11.00 7.19 1.45
CA GLY A 36 12.11 7.31 0.50
C GLY A 36 12.45 5.98 -0.17
N LYS A 37 12.52 4.88 0.60
CA LYS A 37 12.75 3.53 0.05
C LYS A 37 11.63 3.10 -0.91
N VAL A 38 10.38 3.38 -0.54
CA VAL A 38 9.19 3.11 -1.36
C VAL A 38 9.22 3.91 -2.67
N LEU A 39 9.54 5.19 -2.61
CA LEU A 39 9.65 6.08 -3.79
C LEU A 39 10.79 5.68 -4.73
N VAL A 40 11.92 5.21 -4.18
CA VAL A 40 13.04 4.72 -4.97
C VAL A 40 12.67 3.41 -5.68
N LYS A 41 11.98 2.50 -5.00
CA LYS A 41 11.57 1.20 -5.55
C LYS A 41 10.38 1.33 -6.53
N TYR A 42 9.43 2.22 -6.25
CA TYR A 42 8.24 2.48 -7.06
C TYR A 42 8.12 3.97 -7.36
N PRO A 43 8.94 4.51 -8.28
CA PRO A 43 8.94 5.92 -8.63
C PRO A 43 7.66 6.39 -9.32
N TYR A 44 6.76 5.48 -9.71
CA TYR A 44 5.42 5.82 -10.21
C TYR A 44 4.47 6.28 -9.11
N LEU A 45 4.74 5.98 -7.83
CA LEU A 45 3.94 6.45 -6.69
C LEU A 45 3.84 7.96 -6.62
N THR A 46 4.83 8.68 -7.12
CA THR A 46 4.80 10.15 -7.23
C THR A 46 3.69 10.68 -8.14
N GLY A 47 3.14 9.84 -9.03
CA GLY A 47 1.98 10.19 -9.85
C GLY A 47 0.64 10.01 -9.12
N TYR A 48 0.61 9.28 -8.01
CA TYR A 48 -0.59 9.03 -7.21
C TYR A 48 -0.71 10.02 -6.06
N ASN A 49 -1.94 10.38 -5.68
CA ASN A 49 -2.18 11.22 -4.49
C ASN A 49 -2.01 10.37 -3.23
N PHE A 50 -1.11 10.80 -2.34
CA PHE A 50 -0.72 10.05 -1.13
C PHE A 50 -1.86 9.99 -0.13
N ASP A 51 -2.55 11.10 0.10
CA ASP A 51 -3.69 11.15 1.03
C ASP A 51 -4.91 10.39 0.53
N LYS A 52 -5.08 10.27 -0.79
CA LYS A 52 -6.23 9.55 -1.37
C LYS A 52 -5.98 8.05 -1.57
N MET A 53 -4.73 7.63 -1.74
CA MET A 53 -4.41 6.22 -2.03
C MET A 53 -3.66 5.53 -0.88
N LEU A 54 -2.55 6.12 -0.42
CA LEU A 54 -1.70 5.50 0.59
C LEU A 54 -2.33 5.54 1.98
N ARG A 55 -2.91 6.68 2.36
CA ARG A 55 -3.55 6.84 3.68
C ARG A 55 -4.67 5.80 3.91
N PRO A 56 -5.67 5.67 3.02
CA PRO A 56 -6.74 4.67 3.21
C PRO A 56 -6.21 3.23 3.25
N THR A 57 -5.18 2.92 2.47
CA THR A 57 -4.58 1.58 2.42
C THR A 57 -3.88 1.24 3.73
N LEU A 58 -3.08 2.17 4.26
CA LEU A 58 -2.41 1.95 5.54
C LEU A 58 -3.39 1.89 6.71
N GLU A 59 -4.41 2.75 6.73
CA GLU A 59 -5.49 2.69 7.72
C GLU A 59 -6.23 1.36 7.65
N PHE A 60 -6.54 0.88 6.45
CA PHE A 60 -7.16 -0.43 6.28
C PHE A 60 -6.28 -1.56 6.83
N LEU A 61 -5.00 -1.59 6.46
CA LEU A 61 -4.07 -2.61 6.93
C LEU A 61 -3.89 -2.56 8.47
N LYS A 62 -3.88 -1.36 9.07
CA LYS A 62 -3.94 -1.20 10.54
C LYS A 62 -5.25 -1.73 11.12
N SER A 63 -6.38 -1.41 10.49
CA SER A 63 -7.72 -1.77 10.97
C SER A 63 -7.95 -3.28 10.99
N ILE A 64 -7.34 -4.03 10.07
CA ILE A 64 -7.38 -5.49 10.07
C ILE A 64 -6.41 -6.10 11.09
N GLY A 65 -5.66 -5.30 11.87
CA GLY A 65 -4.79 -5.80 12.93
C GLY A 65 -3.35 -6.09 12.52
N LEU A 66 -2.88 -5.56 11.39
CA LEU A 66 -1.48 -5.69 10.99
C LEU A 66 -0.58 -4.84 11.89
N THR A 67 0.51 -5.42 12.41
CA THR A 67 1.45 -4.70 13.27
C THR A 67 2.23 -3.64 12.51
N ASP A 68 2.76 -2.63 13.21
CA ASP A 68 3.62 -1.62 12.58
C ASP A 68 4.81 -2.24 11.83
N ILE A 69 5.39 -3.32 12.36
CA ILE A 69 6.48 -4.07 11.70
C ILE A 69 5.99 -4.71 10.40
N GLY A 70 4.81 -5.33 10.43
CA GLY A 70 4.17 -5.88 9.24
C GLY A 70 3.91 -4.81 8.18
N LEU A 71 3.38 -3.65 8.58
CA LEU A 71 3.14 -2.53 7.68
C LEU A 71 4.43 -2.04 7.01
N GLN A 72 5.52 -1.96 7.76
CA GLN A 72 6.83 -1.60 7.21
C GLN A 72 7.34 -2.64 6.22
N ALA A 73 7.18 -3.92 6.53
CA ALA A 73 7.54 -5.02 5.63
C ALA A 73 6.72 -4.97 4.33
N ILE A 74 5.42 -4.71 4.40
CA ILE A 74 4.57 -4.51 3.22
C ILE A 74 5.01 -3.27 2.45
N ALA A 75 5.24 -2.15 3.13
CA ALA A 75 5.64 -0.92 2.46
C ALA A 75 6.92 -1.11 1.64
N VAL A 76 7.96 -1.75 2.20
CA VAL A 76 9.24 -1.94 1.48
C VAL A 76 9.20 -3.13 0.53
N GLY A 77 8.65 -4.26 0.97
CA GLY A 77 8.63 -5.52 0.24
C GLY A 77 7.63 -5.52 -0.90
N TYR A 78 6.45 -4.97 -0.66
CA TYR A 78 5.25 -5.10 -1.50
C TYR A 78 4.55 -3.74 -1.69
N SER A 79 5.33 -2.70 -2.00
CA SER A 79 4.86 -1.32 -2.19
C SER A 79 3.75 -1.17 -3.24
N GLU A 80 3.57 -2.13 -4.13
CA GLU A 80 2.46 -2.21 -5.07
C GLU A 80 1.07 -2.36 -4.41
N VAL A 81 1.01 -2.97 -3.21
CA VAL A 81 -0.21 -3.07 -2.40
C VAL A 81 -0.69 -1.69 -1.99
N LEU A 82 0.24 -0.80 -1.66
CA LEU A 82 -0.06 0.59 -1.27
C LEU A 82 -0.60 1.43 -2.43
N CYS A 83 -0.43 0.98 -3.68
CA CYS A 83 -0.88 1.67 -4.88
C CYS A 83 -2.30 1.27 -5.32
N ARG A 84 -2.99 0.40 -4.59
CA ARG A 84 -4.34 -0.06 -4.93
C ARG A 84 -5.37 0.63 -4.07
N ASP A 85 -6.58 0.76 -4.60
CA ASP A 85 -7.69 1.36 -3.87
C ASP A 85 -8.09 0.43 -2.72
N ALA A 86 -7.91 0.93 -1.48
CA ALA A 86 -8.19 0.16 -0.28
C ALA A 86 -9.64 -0.34 -0.21
N ASN A 87 -10.60 0.48 -0.64
CA ASN A 87 -12.02 0.18 -0.52
C ASN A 87 -12.51 -0.68 -1.67
N LYS A 88 -11.99 -0.47 -2.88
CA LYS A 88 -12.44 -1.20 -4.09
C LYS A 88 -11.68 -2.49 -4.35
N VAL A 89 -10.54 -2.72 -3.72
CA VAL A 89 -9.70 -3.90 -3.99
C VAL A 89 -9.41 -4.63 -2.70
N LEU A 90 -8.69 -4.00 -1.77
CA LEU A 90 -8.18 -4.70 -0.59
C LEU A 90 -9.31 -5.17 0.33
N ARG A 91 -10.28 -4.29 0.61
CA ARG A 91 -11.42 -4.60 1.47
C ARG A 91 -12.32 -5.67 0.85
N LEU A 92 -12.61 -5.57 -0.46
CA LEU A 92 -13.40 -6.57 -1.17
C LEU A 92 -12.75 -7.95 -1.12
N ASN A 93 -11.44 -8.03 -1.36
CA ASN A 93 -10.72 -9.31 -1.30
C ASN A 93 -10.65 -9.86 0.13
N PHE A 94 -10.49 -9.00 1.13
CA PHE A 94 -10.51 -9.43 2.53
C PHE A 94 -11.89 -9.98 2.92
N ASP A 95 -12.96 -9.26 2.57
CA ASP A 95 -14.34 -9.69 2.84
C ASP A 95 -14.69 -10.98 2.06
N PHE A 96 -14.16 -11.13 0.83
CA PHE A 96 -14.29 -12.36 0.06
C PHE A 96 -13.63 -13.55 0.75
N LEU A 97 -12.38 -13.42 1.21
CA LEU A 97 -11.69 -14.48 1.97
C LEU A 97 -12.46 -14.85 3.24
N LYS A 98 -13.05 -13.86 3.91
CA LYS A 98 -13.91 -14.10 5.07
C LYS A 98 -15.15 -14.91 4.70
N ASN A 99 -15.79 -14.58 3.57
CA ASN A 99 -16.94 -15.33 3.04
C ASN A 99 -16.58 -16.76 2.59
N CYS A 100 -15.33 -17.01 2.18
CA CYS A 100 -14.82 -18.36 1.92
C CYS A 100 -14.61 -19.19 3.21
N GLY A 101 -14.82 -18.62 4.39
CA GLY A 101 -14.72 -19.32 5.68
C GLY A 101 -13.40 -19.12 6.42
N PHE A 102 -12.51 -18.24 5.95
CA PHE A 102 -11.29 -17.92 6.68
C PHE A 102 -11.58 -16.99 7.86
N LEU A 103 -10.94 -17.26 9.00
CA LEU A 103 -10.97 -16.39 10.17
C LEU A 103 -10.08 -15.17 9.95
N ASP A 104 -10.44 -14.03 10.55
CA ASP A 104 -9.67 -12.78 10.45
C ASP A 104 -8.18 -13.02 10.77
N ALA A 105 -7.84 -13.78 11.82
CA ALA A 105 -6.46 -14.12 12.18
C ALA A 105 -5.69 -14.89 11.08
N GLN A 106 -6.37 -15.79 10.37
CA GLN A 106 -5.77 -16.55 9.26
C GLN A 106 -5.50 -15.64 8.07
N ILE A 107 -6.45 -14.75 7.75
CA ILE A 107 -6.31 -13.78 6.67
C ILE A 107 -5.16 -12.81 6.99
N ILE A 108 -5.08 -12.30 8.23
CA ILE A 108 -3.98 -11.42 8.67
C ILE A 108 -2.63 -12.10 8.52
N THR A 109 -2.53 -13.38 8.91
CA THR A 109 -1.30 -14.16 8.76
C THR A 109 -0.92 -14.32 7.28
N LEU A 110 -1.90 -14.60 6.43
CA LEU A 110 -1.74 -14.72 4.98
C LEU A 110 -1.25 -13.39 4.37
N VAL A 111 -1.86 -12.27 4.77
CA VAL A 111 -1.49 -10.93 4.31
C VAL A 111 -0.09 -10.56 4.79
N GLY A 112 0.28 -10.93 6.01
CA GLY A 112 1.64 -10.71 6.53
C GLY A 112 2.71 -11.49 5.76
N GLY A 113 2.41 -12.73 5.34
CA GLY A 113 3.34 -13.58 4.57
C GLY A 113 3.35 -13.32 3.07
N TYR A 114 2.20 -12.98 2.48
CA TYR A 114 2.04 -12.70 1.06
C TYR A 114 0.99 -11.60 0.81
N PRO A 115 1.36 -10.33 1.02
CA PRO A 115 0.47 -9.17 0.83
C PRO A 115 -0.25 -9.06 -0.53
N PRO A 116 0.35 -9.48 -1.67
CA PRO A 116 -0.31 -9.38 -2.97
C PRO A 116 -1.61 -10.16 -3.09
N ILE A 117 -1.94 -11.05 -2.14
CA ILE A 117 -3.23 -11.76 -2.12
C ILE A 117 -4.42 -10.79 -2.13
N LEU A 118 -4.30 -9.64 -1.46
CA LEU A 118 -5.36 -8.62 -1.42
C LEU A 118 -5.47 -7.79 -2.70
N MET A 119 -4.62 -8.04 -3.69
CA MET A 119 -4.65 -7.34 -4.98
C MET A 119 -5.07 -8.23 -6.15
N LYS A 120 -5.16 -9.54 -5.93
CA LYS A 120 -5.48 -10.52 -6.98
C LYS A 120 -6.94 -10.38 -7.40
N SER A 121 -7.22 -10.58 -8.68
CA SER A 121 -8.61 -10.57 -9.17
C SER A 121 -9.36 -11.76 -8.55
N ILE A 122 -10.50 -11.50 -7.93
CA ILE A 122 -11.33 -12.55 -7.32
C ILE A 122 -11.73 -13.56 -8.41
N GLU A 123 -12.30 -13.07 -9.52
CA GLU A 123 -12.82 -13.88 -10.64
C GLU A 123 -11.76 -14.66 -11.44
N HIS A 124 -10.47 -14.32 -11.33
CA HIS A 124 -9.42 -14.90 -12.18
C HIS A 124 -8.23 -15.48 -11.39
N SER A 125 -8.25 -15.41 -10.06
CA SER A 125 -7.10 -15.83 -9.26
C SER A 125 -7.44 -16.34 -7.86
N ILE A 126 -8.65 -16.11 -7.35
CA ILE A 126 -9.04 -16.52 -5.99
C ILE A 126 -10.24 -17.47 -6.04
N GLU A 127 -11.17 -17.29 -6.98
CA GLU A 127 -12.14 -18.32 -7.34
C GLU A 127 -11.48 -19.42 -8.19
N PRO A 128 -11.77 -20.71 -7.94
CA PRO A 128 -11.28 -21.83 -8.73
C PRO A 128 -11.92 -21.90 -10.13
#